data_AF-A0A2H0S2I1-F1
#
_entry.id   AF-A0A2H0S2I1-F1
#
_cell.length_a   1.000
_cell.length_b   1.000
_cell.length_c   1.000
_cell.angle_alpha   90.00
_cell.angle_beta   90.00
_cell.angle_gamma   90.00
#
_symmetry.space_group_name_H-M   'P 1'
#
loop_
_entity.id
_entity.type
_entity.pdbx_description
1 polymer ?
#
loop_
_entity_poly.entity_id
_entity_poly.type
_entity_poly.pdbx_seq_one_letter_code
_entity_poly.pdbx_strand_id
1 'polypeptide(L)'
;MDSTNLTWKQSLLITIFALVVLPVGCTYVLTREDAEPAPSIEQTTQQKEPDVRNGMSESERRTIFDTLVSAERKARSDADSRFPLTTPENIDQNSELNQELTQEYKANVREQYGITEDVQIKIEVEGVQKGWLLP
;
A
#
# COMPACT_ATOMS: atom_id res chain seq x y z
N MET A 1 -9.82 -7.27 41.61
CA MET A 1 -9.97 -5.98 40.91
C MET A 1 -9.40 -6.18 39.52
N ASP A 2 -9.94 -7.13 38.77
CA ASP A 2 -11.14 -7.00 37.89
C ASP A 2 -10.73 -6.33 36.58
N SER A 3 -10.56 -7.10 35.50
CA SER A 3 -11.61 -7.73 34.65
C SER A 3 -12.00 -6.82 33.48
N THR A 4 -11.48 -7.20 32.30
CA THR A 4 -12.21 -7.43 31.03
C THR A 4 -12.99 -6.31 30.31
N ASN A 5 -13.16 -6.58 28.99
CA ASN A 5 -14.09 -6.03 27.98
C ASN A 5 -13.44 -4.93 27.11
N LEU A 6 -13.09 -5.10 25.83
CA LEU A 6 -13.62 -5.87 24.69
C LEU A 6 -15.12 -5.65 24.41
N THR A 7 -15.41 -5.34 23.14
CA THR A 7 -16.71 -5.41 22.42
C THR A 7 -17.60 -4.17 22.43
N TRP A 8 -18.38 -3.83 21.39
CA TRP A 8 -18.54 -4.13 19.95
C TRP A 8 -19.70 -3.19 19.50
N LYS A 9 -19.90 -3.02 18.17
CA LYS A 9 -21.17 -2.69 17.48
C LYS A 9 -21.67 -1.24 17.31
N GLN A 10 -21.68 -0.85 16.02
CA GLN A 10 -22.84 -0.47 15.19
C GLN A 10 -23.82 0.60 15.70
N SER A 11 -23.93 1.70 14.95
CA SER A 11 -25.15 2.50 14.85
C SER A 11 -25.66 2.51 13.42
N LEU A 12 -26.87 1.95 13.27
CA LEU A 12 -27.72 1.99 12.08
C LEU A 12 -28.56 3.29 12.07
N LEU A 13 -28.90 3.69 10.84
CA LEU A 13 -30.14 4.34 10.39
C LEU A 13 -30.49 5.76 10.87
N ILE A 14 -30.84 6.63 9.91
CA ILE A 14 -32.16 7.28 9.83
C ILE A 14 -32.42 7.77 8.39
N THR A 15 -33.58 7.35 7.89
CA THR A 15 -34.30 7.64 6.64
C THR A 15 -34.84 9.07 6.60
N ILE A 16 -34.82 9.78 5.45
CA ILE A 16 -35.88 10.75 5.10
C ILE A 16 -36.19 10.70 3.59
N PHE A 17 -37.45 10.38 3.32
CA PHE A 17 -38.18 10.41 2.06
C PHE A 17 -38.53 11.86 1.69
N ALA A 18 -38.33 12.27 0.44
CA ALA A 18 -38.95 13.49 -0.10
C ALA A 18 -39.58 13.21 -1.47
N LEU A 19 -40.90 13.01 -1.43
CA LEU A 19 -41.82 13.02 -2.57
C LEU A 19 -41.88 14.44 -3.16
N VAL A 20 -41.58 14.59 -4.45
CA VAL A 20 -42.06 15.72 -5.24
C VAL A 20 -42.77 15.16 -6.47
N VAL A 21 -44.08 15.40 -6.48
CA VAL A 21 -45.01 15.16 -7.58
C VAL A 21 -45.02 16.42 -8.44
N LEU A 22 -45.02 16.28 -9.78
CA LEU A 22 -46.01 16.86 -10.72
C LEU A 22 -45.53 16.73 -12.19
N PRO A 23 -46.45 16.84 -13.18
CA PRO A 23 -46.48 15.97 -14.35
C PRO A 23 -46.42 16.74 -15.70
N VAL A 24 -46.68 15.97 -16.76
CA VAL A 24 -47.19 16.35 -18.09
C VAL A 24 -46.14 16.61 -19.18
N GLY A 25 -46.04 15.63 -20.07
CA GLY A 25 -46.22 15.87 -21.50
C GLY A 25 -44.98 16.12 -22.34
N CYS A 26 -44.47 15.06 -22.96
CA CYS A 26 -44.15 15.08 -24.39
C CYS A 26 -44.10 13.65 -24.92
N THR A 27 -44.96 13.38 -25.88
CA THR A 27 -45.07 12.14 -26.65
C THR A 27 -43.82 11.94 -27.50
N TYR A 28 -43.17 10.80 -27.38
CA TYR A 28 -42.44 10.19 -28.50
C TYR A 28 -42.78 8.71 -28.57
N VAL A 29 -43.58 8.38 -29.58
CA VAL A 29 -43.72 7.03 -30.10
C VAL A 29 -42.50 6.79 -30.99
N LEU A 30 -41.58 5.94 -30.55
CA LEU A 30 -40.62 5.28 -31.42
C LEU A 30 -40.44 3.84 -30.95
N THR A 31 -40.86 2.96 -31.84
CA THR A 31 -40.74 1.50 -31.84
C THR A 31 -39.36 1.00 -31.43
N ARG A 32 -39.32 0.00 -30.55
CA ARG A 32 -38.24 -0.98 -30.54
C ARG A 32 -38.79 -2.35 -30.16
N GLU A 33 -38.93 -3.20 -31.18
CA GLU A 33 -38.88 -4.65 -31.08
C GLU A 33 -37.61 -5.06 -30.30
N ASP A 34 -37.74 -6.16 -29.55
CA ASP A 34 -36.67 -6.97 -28.97
C ASP A 34 -35.83 -6.34 -27.84
N ALA A 35 -36.45 -6.18 -26.66
CA ALA A 35 -35.71 -6.09 -25.41
C ALA A 35 -35.36 -7.51 -24.91
N GLU A 36 -34.18 -8.01 -25.30
CA GLU A 36 -33.53 -9.10 -24.58
C GLU A 36 -33.43 -8.77 -23.08
N PRO A 37 -33.63 -9.74 -22.18
CA PRO A 37 -33.46 -9.50 -20.75
C PRO A 37 -32.01 -9.10 -20.46
N ALA A 38 -31.82 -7.97 -19.79
CA ALA A 38 -30.51 -7.50 -19.38
C ALA A 38 -29.76 -8.62 -18.62
N PRO A 39 -28.51 -8.95 -18.97
CA PRO A 39 -27.74 -9.94 -18.25
C PRO A 39 -27.53 -9.46 -16.81
N SER A 40 -27.94 -10.31 -15.87
CA SER A 40 -27.65 -10.19 -14.45
C SER A 40 -26.15 -9.93 -14.27
N ILE A 41 -25.79 -8.75 -13.76
CA ILE A 41 -24.42 -8.44 -13.36
C ILE A 41 -24.16 -9.23 -12.08
N GLU A 42 -23.82 -10.51 -12.24
CA GLU A 42 -23.10 -11.24 -11.21
C GLU A 42 -21.75 -10.54 -11.06
N GLN A 43 -21.63 -9.73 -10.00
CA GLN A 43 -20.34 -9.29 -9.51
C GLN A 43 -19.59 -10.52 -8.99
N THR A 44 -18.98 -11.28 -9.91
CA THR A 44 -17.92 -12.22 -9.56
C THR A 44 -16.77 -11.39 -9.02
N THR A 45 -16.73 -11.23 -7.69
CA THR A 45 -15.49 -10.95 -6.97
C THR A 45 -14.53 -12.09 -7.31
N GLN A 46 -13.76 -11.92 -8.39
CA GLN A 46 -12.63 -12.80 -8.69
C GLN A 46 -11.64 -12.62 -7.55
N GLN A 47 -11.73 -13.51 -6.58
CA GLN A 47 -10.80 -13.65 -5.50
C GLN A 47 -9.49 -14.13 -6.14
N LYS A 48 -8.66 -13.15 -6.53
CA LYS A 48 -7.34 -13.38 -7.12
C LYS A 48 -6.56 -14.26 -6.14
N GLU A 49 -6.09 -15.40 -6.60
CA GLU A 49 -5.33 -16.33 -5.77
C GLU A 49 -4.17 -15.61 -5.07
N PRO A 50 -3.85 -15.97 -3.82
CA PRO A 50 -2.79 -15.31 -3.06
C PRO A 50 -1.43 -15.46 -3.79
N ASP A 51 -0.81 -14.34 -4.17
CA ASP A 51 0.52 -14.29 -4.79
C ASP A 51 1.60 -14.56 -3.73
N VAL A 52 1.87 -15.85 -3.51
CA VAL A 52 2.92 -16.33 -2.61
C VAL A 52 4.24 -16.43 -3.37
N ARG A 53 5.21 -15.58 -3.02
CA ARG A 53 6.57 -15.61 -3.58
C ARG A 53 7.59 -15.70 -2.47
N ASN A 54 8.60 -16.54 -2.64
CA ASN A 54 9.64 -16.78 -1.62
C ASN A 54 9.05 -17.19 -0.25
N GLY A 55 7.89 -17.87 -0.25
CA GLY A 55 7.18 -18.25 0.98
C GLY A 55 6.45 -17.11 1.69
N MET A 56 6.39 -15.90 1.12
CA MET A 56 5.74 -14.73 1.70
C MET A 56 4.57 -14.24 0.84
N SER A 57 3.53 -13.72 1.50
CA SER A 57 2.45 -12.98 0.85
C SER A 57 2.93 -11.62 0.35
N GLU A 58 2.19 -11.01 -0.58
CA GLU A 58 2.50 -9.66 -1.05
C GLU A 58 2.49 -8.62 0.07
N SER A 59 1.56 -8.72 1.02
CA SER A 59 1.48 -7.79 2.14
C SER A 59 2.71 -7.84 3.03
N GLU A 60 3.27 -9.04 3.27
CA GLU A 60 4.52 -9.21 4.02
C GLU A 60 5.70 -8.62 3.25
N ARG A 61 5.81 -8.92 1.94
CA ARG A 61 6.87 -8.36 1.09
C ARG A 61 6.81 -6.83 1.04
N ARG A 62 5.60 -6.25 0.97
CA ARG A 62 5.41 -4.80 1.03
C ARG A 62 5.84 -4.22 2.37
N THR A 63 5.50 -4.88 3.48
CA THR A 63 5.93 -4.46 4.82
C THR A 63 7.47 -4.45 4.91
N ILE A 64 8.13 -5.50 4.41
CA ILE A 64 9.59 -5.58 4.37
C ILE A 64 10.16 -4.44 3.52
N PHE A 65 9.59 -4.19 2.34
CA PHE A 65 10.00 -3.10 1.47
C PHE A 65 9.92 -1.73 2.17
N ASP A 66 8.81 -1.44 2.84
CA ASP A 66 8.62 -0.18 3.57
C ASP A 66 9.65 -0.01 4.70
N THR A 67 10.00 -1.11 5.38
CA THR A 67 11.05 -1.10 6.41
C THR A 67 12.43 -0.86 5.80
N LEU A 68 12.76 -1.45 4.64
CA LEU A 68 14.02 -1.21 3.92
C LEU A 68 14.14 0.25 3.49
N VAL A 69 13.08 0.83 2.93
CA VAL A 69 13.05 2.26 2.53
C VAL A 69 13.21 3.18 3.75
N SER A 70 12.60 2.81 4.88
CA SER A 70 12.74 3.56 6.13
C SER A 70 14.17 3.48 6.68
N ALA A 71 14.83 2.32 6.55
CA ALA A 71 16.23 2.12 6.92
C ALA A 71 17.17 2.99 6.06
N GLU A 72 16.99 3.01 4.74
CA GLU A 72 17.77 3.89 3.84
C GLU A 72 17.56 5.38 4.18
N ARG A 73 16.32 5.79 4.43
CA ARG A 73 16.01 7.16 4.82
C ARG A 73 16.70 7.54 6.13
N LYS A 74 16.75 6.61 7.08
CA LYS A 74 17.45 6.78 8.35
C LYS A 74 18.96 6.89 8.13
N ALA A 75 19.57 6.00 7.34
CA ALA A 75 20.99 6.05 7.01
C ALA A 75 21.39 7.41 6.43
N ARG A 76 20.61 7.92 5.47
CA ARG A 76 20.81 9.24 4.90
C ARG A 76 20.68 10.35 5.94
N SER A 77 19.61 10.31 6.75
CA SER A 77 19.40 11.33 7.80
C SER A 77 20.54 11.35 8.82
N ASP A 78 21.08 10.20 9.19
CA ASP A 78 22.17 10.09 10.14
C ASP A 78 23.50 10.54 9.52
N ALA A 79 23.74 10.25 8.24
CA ALA A 79 24.88 10.76 7.49
C ALA A 79 24.84 12.29 7.33
N ASP A 80 23.69 12.83 6.94
CA ASP A 80 23.46 14.28 6.79
C ASP A 80 23.64 15.03 8.12
N SER A 81 23.29 14.40 9.25
CA SER A 81 23.48 14.95 10.58
C SER A 81 24.97 15.04 10.97
N ARG A 82 25.78 14.03 10.59
CA ARG A 82 27.22 13.99 10.93
C ARG A 82 28.09 14.78 9.97
N PHE A 83 27.78 14.70 8.67
CA PHE A 83 28.50 15.37 7.59
C PHE A 83 27.50 16.18 6.75
N PRO A 84 27.10 17.38 7.20
CA PRO A 84 26.12 18.19 6.47
C PRO A 84 26.64 18.59 5.09
N LEU A 85 25.80 18.41 4.07
CA LEU A 85 26.10 18.74 2.66
C LEU A 85 26.07 20.24 2.34
N THR A 86 26.19 21.11 3.35
CA THR A 86 26.26 22.57 3.18
C THR A 86 27.64 23.03 2.70
N THR A 87 28.67 22.21 2.88
CA THR A 87 30.04 22.48 2.47
C THR A 87 30.56 21.35 1.57
N PRO A 88 31.28 21.67 0.47
CA PRO A 88 31.78 20.65 -0.46
C PRO A 88 32.71 19.60 0.18
N GLU A 89 33.46 19.97 1.22
CA GLU A 89 34.42 19.08 1.89
C GLU A 89 33.76 17.88 2.58
N ASN A 90 32.47 17.98 2.90
CA ASN A 90 31.71 16.93 3.57
C ASN A 90 31.07 15.93 2.59
N ILE A 91 31.08 16.19 1.28
CA ILE A 91 30.36 15.36 0.29
C ILE A 91 30.86 13.92 0.32
N ASP A 92 32.17 13.72 0.27
CA ASP A 92 32.76 12.37 0.22
C ASP A 92 32.49 11.62 1.53
N GLN A 93 32.73 12.27 2.68
CA GLN A 93 32.50 11.69 4.00
C GLN A 93 31.02 11.35 4.25
N ASN A 94 30.10 12.20 3.80
CA ASN A 94 28.67 11.94 3.86
C ASN A 94 28.31 10.72 3.00
N SER A 95 28.80 10.67 1.77
CA SER A 95 28.50 9.57 0.84
C SER A 95 29.01 8.23 1.37
N GLU A 96 30.24 8.19 1.88
CA GLU A 96 30.84 7.00 2.50
C GLU A 96 30.01 6.53 3.70
N LEU A 97 29.71 7.44 4.64
CA LEU A 97 28.94 7.10 5.83
C LEU A 97 27.51 6.66 5.49
N ASN A 98 26.85 7.31 4.53
CA ASN A 98 25.52 6.93 4.09
C ASN A 98 25.50 5.51 3.52
N GLN A 99 26.51 5.14 2.73
CA GLN A 99 26.64 3.79 2.19
C GLN A 99 26.85 2.76 3.30
N GLU A 100 27.77 3.03 4.24
CA GLU A 100 28.03 2.14 5.39
C GLU A 100 26.77 1.90 6.23
N LEU A 101 26.10 3.00 6.64
CA LEU A 101 24.88 2.93 7.45
C LEU A 101 23.73 2.25 6.69
N THR A 102 23.63 2.45 5.38
CA THR A 102 22.63 1.77 4.55
C THR A 102 22.83 0.27 4.60
N GLN A 103 24.07 -0.21 4.45
CA GLN A 103 24.38 -1.64 4.51
C GLN A 103 24.12 -2.22 5.90
N GLU A 104 24.53 -1.50 6.96
CA GLU A 104 24.28 -1.90 8.34
C GLU A 104 22.78 -2.02 8.64
N TYR A 105 22.00 -0.98 8.31
CA TYR A 105 20.57 -0.99 8.61
C TYR A 105 19.80 -2.01 7.77
N LYS A 106 20.17 -2.21 6.50
CA LYS A 106 19.60 -3.30 5.68
C LYS A 106 19.96 -4.68 6.24
N ALA A 107 21.17 -4.88 6.74
CA ALA A 107 21.55 -6.12 7.41
C ALA A 107 20.67 -6.40 8.65
N ASN A 108 20.39 -5.37 9.46
CA ASN A 108 19.49 -5.50 10.60
C ASN A 108 18.06 -5.84 10.18
N VAL A 109 17.56 -5.26 9.08
CA VAL A 109 16.25 -5.63 8.52
C VAL A 109 16.25 -7.09 8.07
N ARG A 110 17.30 -7.55 7.39
CA ARG A 110 17.42 -8.95 6.99
C ARG A 110 17.36 -9.91 8.18
N GLU A 111 18.08 -9.60 9.25
CA GLU A 111 18.06 -10.38 10.49
C GLU A 111 16.66 -10.41 11.12
N GLN A 112 15.99 -9.25 11.20
CA GLN A 112 14.64 -9.14 11.79
C GLN A 112 13.59 -10.00 11.07
N TYR A 113 13.66 -10.08 9.74
CA TYR A 113 12.70 -10.84 8.94
C TYR A 113 13.21 -12.24 8.56
N GLY A 114 14.43 -12.60 8.94
CA GLY A 114 15.04 -13.89 8.61
C GLY A 114 15.21 -14.11 7.11
N ILE A 115 15.48 -13.05 6.34
CA ILE A 115 15.62 -13.12 4.88
C ILE A 115 17.08 -13.02 4.45
N THR A 116 17.42 -13.65 3.32
CA THR A 116 18.74 -13.50 2.70
C THR A 116 18.82 -12.19 1.91
N GLU A 117 20.04 -11.78 1.58
CA GLU A 117 20.26 -10.63 0.69
C GLU A 117 19.61 -10.81 -0.68
N ASP A 118 19.65 -12.01 -1.27
CA ASP A 118 18.98 -12.30 -2.53
C ASP A 118 17.46 -12.07 -2.46
N VAL A 119 16.84 -12.45 -1.34
CA VAL A 119 15.40 -12.23 -1.12
C VAL A 119 15.11 -10.74 -0.93
N GLN A 120 15.95 -10.03 -0.20
CA GLN A 120 15.85 -8.58 -0.05
C GLN A 120 15.90 -7.87 -1.41
N ILE A 121 16.89 -8.19 -2.26
CA ILE A 121 17.04 -7.58 -3.59
C ILE A 121 15.78 -7.83 -4.45
N LYS A 122 15.22 -9.05 -4.41
CA LYS A 122 13.98 -9.37 -5.14
C LYS A 122 12.80 -8.53 -4.65
N ILE A 123 12.68 -8.30 -3.35
CA ILE A 123 11.64 -7.46 -2.76
C ILE A 123 11.83 -6.00 -3.17
N GLU A 124 13.06 -5.47 -3.13
CA GLU A 124 13.37 -4.11 -3.55
C GLU A 124 13.00 -3.88 -5.03
N VAL A 125 13.39 -4.81 -5.91
CA VAL A 125 13.04 -4.77 -7.34
C VAL A 125 11.52 -4.85 -7.53
N GLU A 126 10.83 -5.74 -6.83
CA GLU A 126 9.37 -5.85 -6.90
C GLU A 126 8.69 -4.54 -6.46
N GLY A 127 9.13 -3.94 -5.36
CA GLY A 127 8.55 -2.71 -4.83
C GLY A 127 8.73 -1.52 -5.75
N VAL A 128 9.87 -1.41 -6.41
CA VAL A 128 10.09 -0.40 -7.47
C VAL A 128 9.19 -0.65 -8.68
N GLN A 129 9.12 -1.89 -9.16
CA GLN A 129 8.30 -2.26 -10.33
C GLN A 129 6.80 -2.03 -10.11
N LYS A 130 6.32 -2.31 -8.89
CA LYS A 130 4.91 -2.13 -8.51
C LYS A 130 4.60 -0.71 -8.00
N GLY A 131 5.60 0.17 -7.90
CA GLY A 131 5.42 1.55 -7.48
C GLY A 131 5.06 1.72 -6.00
N TRP A 132 5.47 0.79 -5.13
CA TRP A 132 5.16 0.84 -3.69
C TRP A 132 5.77 2.05 -2.96
N LEU A 133 6.73 2.74 -3.59
CA LEU A 133 7.33 3.97 -3.08
C LEU A 133 6.38 5.18 -3.09
N LEU A 134 5.31 5.13 -3.89
CA LEU A 134 4.34 6.23 -4.04
C LEU A 134 3.05 5.91 -3.28
N PRO A 135 2.46 6.88 -2.55
CA PRO A 135 1.19 6.70 -1.85
C PRO A 135 -0.01 6.53 -2.79
#